data_AF-A0A6P2K7E7-F1
#
_entry.id   AF-A0A6P2K7E7-F1
#
_cell.length_a   1.000
_cell.length_b   1.000
_cell.length_c   1.000
_cell.angle_alpha   90.00
_cell.angle_beta   90.00
_cell.angle_gamma   90.00
#
_symmetry.space_group_name_H-M   'P 1'
#
loop_
_entity.id
_entity.type
_entity.pdbx_description
1 polymer ?
#
loop_
_entity_poly.entity_id
_entity_poly.type
_entity_poly.pdbx_seq_one_letter_code
_entity_poly.pdbx_strand_id
1 'polypeptide(L)' 'MTPQLVLVAGPYRSGTDGAPARIAANLRRLEAAALAVHRRGHVPMIGEWVSLPLAVAAD' A
#
# COMPACT_ATOMS: atom_id res chain seq x y z
N MET A 1 20.75 -6.19 -12.66
CA MET A 1 20.26 -5.21 -11.66
C MET A 1 20.25 -5.86 -10.29
N THR A 2 20.55 -5.10 -9.23
CA THR A 2 20.43 -5.58 -7.84
C THR A 2 18.99 -5.35 -7.35
N PRO A 3 18.28 -6.38 -6.85
CA PRO A 3 16.97 -6.21 -6.24
C PRO A 3 17.02 -5.21 -5.07
N GLN A 4 15.94 -4.45 -4.88
CA GLN A 4 15.82 -3.47 -3.81
C GLN A 4 14.46 -3.63 -3.13
N LEU A 5 14.38 -3.19 -1.88
CA LEU A 5 13.11 -2.96 -1.20
C LEU A 5 12.65 -1.52 -1.51
N VAL A 6 11.42 -1.38 -2.01
CA VAL A 6 10.87 -0.09 -2.44
C VAL A 6 9.57 0.18 -1.68
N LEU A 7 9.53 1.26 -0.91
CA LEU A 7 8.33 1.73 -0.24
C LEU A 7 7.43 2.47 -1.24
N VAL A 8 6.22 1.96 -1.45
CA VAL A 8 5.16 2.55 -2.26
C VAL A 8 4.26 3.37 -1.34
N ALA A 9 4.40 4.70 -1.41
CA ALA A 9 3.64 5.64 -0.59
C ALA A 9 2.55 6.34 -1.40
N GLY A 10 1.46 6.71 -0.72
CA GLY A 10 0.37 7.50 -1.28
C GLY A 10 -0.82 7.58 -0.30
N PRO A 11 -1.92 8.25 -0.69
CA PRO A 11 -3.07 8.40 0.20
C PRO A 11 -3.73 7.04 0.41
N TYR A 12 -3.86 6.60 1.66
CA TYR A 12 -4.75 5.51 2.05
C TYR A 12 -6.11 6.08 2.52
N ARG A 13 -6.11 6.83 3.64
CA ARG A 13 -7.33 7.48 4.18
C ARG A 13 -7.52 8.93 3.73
N SER A 14 -6.45 9.64 3.39
CA SER A 14 -6.53 11.05 3.00
C SER A 14 -7.38 11.26 1.75
N GLY A 15 -8.22 12.30 1.77
CA GLY A 15 -9.11 12.62 0.64
C GLY A 15 -10.19 11.56 0.38
N THR A 16 -10.65 10.84 1.40
CA THR A 16 -11.73 9.84 1.29
C THR A 16 -13.00 10.23 2.04
N ASP A 17 -12.96 11.25 2.89
CA ASP A 17 -14.04 11.64 3.81
C ASP A 17 -14.55 10.46 4.67
N GLY A 18 -13.67 9.49 4.95
CA GLY A 18 -14.01 8.28 5.69
C GLY A 18 -14.80 7.24 4.90
N ALA A 19 -15.13 7.49 3.62
CA ALA A 19 -15.91 6.57 2.81
C ALA A 19 -15.12 5.26 2.54
N PRO A 20 -15.58 4.08 3.00
CA PRO A 20 -14.83 2.83 2.87
C PRO A 20 -14.47 2.47 1.43
N ALA A 21 -15.38 2.73 0.49
CA ALA A 21 -15.15 2.48 -0.93
C ALA A 21 -13.99 3.32 -1.51
N ARG A 22 -13.82 4.57 -1.05
CA ARG A 22 -12.74 5.46 -1.48
C ARG A 22 -11.41 5.06 -0.85
N ILE A 23 -11.42 4.60 0.40
CA ILE A 23 -10.25 4.02 1.08
C ILE A 23 -9.78 2.77 0.33
N ALA A 24 -10.69 1.86 -0.01
CA ALA A 24 -10.38 0.66 -0.79
C ALA A 24 -9.86 1.01 -2.21
N ALA A 25 -10.42 2.03 -2.85
CA ALA A 25 -9.95 2.50 -4.16
C ALA A 25 -8.51 3.06 -4.09
N ASN A 26 -8.19 3.76 -3.00
CA ASN A 26 -6.84 4.25 -2.72
C ASN A 26 -5.85 3.10 -2.53
N LEU A 27 -6.19 2.09 -1.73
CA LEU A 27 -5.35 0.89 -1.57
C LEU A 27 -5.09 0.18 -2.90
N ARG A 28 -6.12 0.00 -3.74
CA ARG A 28 -5.95 -0.60 -5.08
C ARG A 28 -4.98 0.17 -5.97
N ARG A 29 -4.93 1.51 -5.86
CA ARG A 29 -3.96 2.34 -6.61
C ARG A 29 -2.53 2.09 -6.12
N LEU A 30 -2.34 1.97 -4.81
CA LEU A 30 -1.03 1.61 -4.23
C LEU A 30 -0.60 0.22 -4.69
N GLU A 31 -1.51 -0.76 -4.70
CA GLU A 31 -1.25 -2.13 -5.16
C GLU A 31 -0.87 -2.18 -6.65
N ALA A 32 -1.51 -1.36 -7.50
CA ALA A 32 -1.15 -1.25 -8.91
C ALA A 32 0.28 -0.70 -9.09
N ALA A 33 0.69 0.29 -8.27
CA ALA A 33 2.06 0.80 -8.28
C ALA A 33 3.06 -0.25 -7.74
N ALA A 34 2.70 -0.98 -6.69
CA ALA A 34 3.48 -2.09 -6.15
C ALA A 34 3.70 -3.21 -7.19
N LEU A 35 2.69 -3.54 -8.00
CA LEU A 35 2.83 -4.49 -9.10
C LEU A 35 3.84 -4.00 -10.15
N ALA A 36 3.87 -2.70 -10.44
CA ALA A 36 4.84 -2.12 -11.38
C ALA A 36 6.28 -2.19 -10.86
N VAL A 37 6.48 -2.07 -9.54
CA VAL A 37 7.77 -2.27 -8.86
C VAL A 37 8.17 -3.75 -8.90
N HIS A 38 7.24 -4.65 -8.57
CA HIS A 38 7.48 -6.10 -8.62
C HIS A 38 7.90 -6.58 -10.01
N ARG A 39 7.21 -6.12 -11.06
CA ARG A 39 7.54 -6.43 -12.47
C ARG A 39 8.95 -5.97 -12.89
N ARG A 40 9.56 -5.05 -12.17
CA ARG A 40 10.95 -4.60 -12.39
C ARG A 40 11.99 -5.43 -11.62
N GLY A 41 11.58 -6.45 -10.88
CA GLY A 41 12.46 -7.32 -10.10
C GLY A 41 12.81 -6.76 -8.71
N HIS A 42 12.02 -5.83 -8.19
CA HIS A 42 12.16 -5.28 -6.84
C HIS A 42 11.09 -5.83 -5.90
N VAL A 43 11.31 -5.71 -4.59
CA VAL A 43 10.34 -6.06 -3.56
C VAL A 43 9.53 -4.79 -3.23
N PRO A 44 8.23 -4.70 -3.59
CA PRO A 44 7.40 -3.58 -3.17
C PRO A 44 6.97 -3.73 -1.71
N MET A 45 6.78 -2.61 -1.02
CA MET A 45 6.19 -2.54 0.31
C MET A 45 5.18 -1.40 0.36
N ILE A 46 3.96 -1.66 0.81
CA ILE A 46 2.97 -0.64 1.16
C ILE A 46 2.87 -0.62 2.69
N GLY A 47 2.95 0.55 3.33
CA GLY A 47 2.95 0.66 4.80
C GLY A 47 1.71 0.02 5.44
N GLU A 48 0.56 0.18 4.80
CA GLU A 48 -0.74 -0.35 5.21
C GLU A 48 -0.79 -1.88 5.29
N TRP A 49 0.00 -2.60 4.47
CA TRP A 49 0.07 -4.07 4.57
C TRP A 49 0.60 -4.55 5.92
N VAL A 50 1.42 -3.73 6.58
CA VAL A 50 1.96 -4.02 7.90
C VAL A 50 1.13 -3.37 8.99
N SER A 51 0.74 -2.10 8.81
CA SER A 51 0.06 -1.35 9.86
C SER A 51 -1.39 -1.80 10.11
N LEU A 52 -2.12 -2.26 9.09
CA LEU A 52 -3.52 -2.68 9.28
C LEU A 52 -3.66 -3.96 10.11
N PRO A 53 -2.92 -5.06 9.84
CA PRO A 53 -2.95 -6.22 10.72
C PRO A 53 -2.48 -5.92 12.14
N LEU A 54 -1.48 -5.04 12.29
CA LEU A 54 -1.00 -4.62 13.62
C LEU A 54 -2.06 -3.83 14.40
N ALA A 55 -2.81 -2.95 13.73
CA ALA A 55 -3.91 -2.23 14.36
C ALA A 55 -5.00 -3.19 14.87
N VAL A 56 -5.36 -4.20 14.08
CA VAL A 56 -6.32 -5.24 14.49
C VAL A 56 -5.82 -6.07 15.68
N ALA A 57 -4.52 -6.35 15.74
CA ALA A 57 -3.93 -7.15 16.81
C ALA A 57 -3.67 -6.37 18.12
N ALA A 58 -3.74 -5.04 18.06
CA ALA A 58 -3.51 -4.16 19.22
C ALA A 58 -4.79 -3.89 20.03
N ASP A 59 -5.96 -4.19 19.47
CA ASP A 59 -7.27 -4.20 20.14
C ASP A 59 -7.52 -5.54 20.87
#